data_AF-A0A6G0PGW0-F1
#
_entry.id   AF-A0A6G0PGW0-F1
#
_cell.length_a   1.000
_cell.length_b   1.000
_cell.length_c   1.000
_cell.angle_alpha   90.00
_cell.angle_beta   90.00
_cell.angle_gamma   90.00
#
_symmetry.space_group_name_H-M   'P 1'
#
loop_
_entity.id
_entity.type
_entity.pdbx_description
1 polymer ?
#
loop_
_entity_poly.entity_id
_entity_poly.type
_entity_poly.pdbx_seq_one_letter_code
_entity_poly.pdbx_strand_id
1 'polypeptide(L)'
;MRSLFSQFPEVLLIDATHGSNRFKYKVFSFMAHATFGKVQFVQHALLQTEQRPTLLTAMEEFKANNPEWKKLRCILIDKDFTEMSALKKAFPDVTILLCQFHVSKYLREEIASADYGFSSW
;
A
#
# COMPACT_ATOMS: atom_id res chain seq x y z
N MET A 1 -15.22 2.13 11.19
CA MET A 1 -13.93 2.02 10.46
C MET A 1 -13.91 2.80 9.15
N ARG A 2 -15.01 2.92 8.38
CA ARG A 2 -15.04 3.71 7.12
C ARG A 2 -15.03 5.23 7.30
N SER A 3 -15.28 5.74 8.50
CA SER A 3 -15.45 7.18 8.74
C SER A 3 -14.20 8.00 8.44
N LEU A 4 -12.99 7.43 8.56
CA LEU A 4 -11.77 8.18 8.29
C LEU A 4 -11.56 8.38 6.79
N PHE A 5 -11.71 7.32 5.99
CA PHE A 5 -11.57 7.44 4.54
C PHE A 5 -12.65 8.34 3.93
N SER A 6 -13.88 8.30 4.46
CA SER A 6 -14.92 9.22 3.97
C SER A 6 -14.62 10.69 4.26
N GLN A 7 -13.83 10.97 5.31
CA GLN A 7 -13.43 12.33 5.68
C GLN A 7 -12.13 12.78 5.00
N PHE A 8 -11.22 11.84 4.75
CA PHE A 8 -9.89 12.08 4.17
C PHE A 8 -9.59 11.06 3.05
N PRO A 9 -10.30 11.13 1.90
CA PRO A 9 -10.17 10.15 0.83
C PRO A 9 -8.97 10.39 -0.09
N GLU A 10 -8.23 11.50 0.07
CA GLU A 10 -7.25 11.97 -0.91
C GLU A 10 -5.99 11.11 -0.98
N VAL A 11 -5.62 10.48 0.14
CA VAL A 11 -4.38 9.69 0.27
C VAL A 11 -4.69 8.33 0.88
N LEU A 12 -4.26 7.29 0.17
CA LEU A 12 -4.38 5.91 0.58
C LEU A 12 -2.98 5.28 0.63
N LEU A 13 -2.69 4.55 1.69
CA LEU A 13 -1.51 3.71 1.78
C LEU A 13 -1.93 2.25 1.56
N ILE A 14 -1.14 1.52 0.80
CA ILE A 14 -1.32 0.10 0.56
C ILE A 14 -0.02 -0.62 0.90
N ASP A 15 -0.16 -1.73 1.61
CA ASP A 15 0.96 -2.60 1.98
C ASP A 15 0.53 -4.07 2.00
N ALA A 16 1.44 -4.95 1.58
CA ALA A 16 1.28 -6.38 1.65
C ALA A 16 2.18 -6.96 2.75
N THR A 17 1.57 -7.44 3.82
CA THR A 17 2.32 -8.07 4.91
C THR A 17 2.41 -9.59 4.72
N HIS A 18 3.62 -10.11 4.76
CA HIS A 18 3.93 -11.54 4.63
C HIS A 18 4.23 -12.19 5.99
N GLY A 19 4.12 -13.52 6.06
CA GLY A 19 4.52 -14.30 7.24
C GLY A 19 3.53 -14.25 8.42
N SER A 20 2.37 -13.62 8.25
CA SER A 20 1.39 -13.38 9.34
C SER A 20 0.55 -14.61 9.72
N ASN A 21 0.60 -15.71 8.98
CA ASN A 21 -0.21 -16.90 9.23
C ASN A 21 0.47 -18.19 8.75
N ARG A 22 0.07 -19.34 9.32
CA ARG A 22 0.59 -20.67 9.00
C ARG A 22 0.40 -21.08 7.53
N PHE A 23 -0.64 -20.54 6.88
CA PHE A 23 -1.02 -20.90 5.52
C PHE A 23 -0.36 -20.02 4.45
N LYS A 24 0.52 -19.08 4.84
CA LYS A 24 1.27 -18.20 3.94
C LYS A 24 0.38 -17.32 3.04
N TYR A 25 -0.85 -17.01 3.48
CA TYR A 25 -1.64 -15.92 2.88
C TYR A 25 -0.96 -14.58 3.16
N LYS A 26 -1.14 -13.64 2.25
CA LYS A 26 -0.61 -12.28 2.34
C LYS A 26 -1.74 -11.39 2.82
N VAL A 27 -1.43 -10.50 3.76
CA VAL A 27 -2.41 -9.54 4.29
C VAL A 27 -2.25 -8.25 3.51
N PHE A 28 -3.12 -8.04 2.53
CA PHE A 28 -3.12 -6.85 1.70
C PHE A 28 -3.99 -5.79 2.34
N SER A 29 -3.37 -4.69 2.78
CA SER A 29 -3.96 -3.73 3.70
C SER A 29 -4.13 -2.37 3.04
N PHE A 30 -5.30 -1.77 3.21
CA PHE A 30 -5.64 -0.44 2.76
C PHE A 30 -5.75 0.46 3.99
N MET A 31 -5.08 1.61 3.95
CA MET A 31 -4.95 2.52 5.08
C MET A 31 -5.24 3.95 4.64
N ALA A 32 -6.23 4.61 5.26
CA ALA A 32 -6.49 6.02 5.02
C ALA A 32 -5.54 6.89 5.85
N HIS A 33 -5.00 7.93 5.22
CA HIS A 33 -4.19 8.95 5.90
C HIS A 33 -5.02 10.19 6.20
N ALA A 34 -5.13 10.53 7.48
CA ALA A 34 -5.78 11.74 7.95
C ALA A 34 -4.76 12.84 8.26
N THR A 35 -5.22 13.94 8.83
CA THR A 35 -4.35 15.04 9.25
C THR A 35 -3.41 14.62 10.40
N PHE A 36 -2.28 15.31 10.50
CA PHE A 36 -1.28 15.13 11.56
C PHE A 36 -0.73 13.69 11.71
N GLY A 37 -0.53 13.00 10.58
CA GLY A 37 0.13 11.68 10.56
C GLY A 37 -0.72 10.53 11.13
N LYS A 38 -2.02 10.74 11.35
CA LYS A 38 -2.92 9.68 11.78
C LYS A 38 -3.28 8.79 10.61
N VAL A 39 -3.18 7.48 10.81
CA VAL A 39 -3.51 6.47 9.80
C VAL A 39 -4.49 5.46 10.41
N GLN A 40 -5.44 4.98 9.60
CA GLN A 40 -6.37 3.93 10.02
C GLN A 40 -6.55 2.90 8.90
N PHE A 41 -6.57 1.62 9.27
CA PHE A 41 -6.96 0.55 8.37
C PHE A 41 -8.44 0.66 7.97
N VAL A 42 -8.69 0.60 6.67
CA VAL A 42 -10.03 0.75 6.08
C VAL A 42 -10.49 -0.51 5.37
N GLN A 43 -9.55 -1.36 4.94
CA GLN A 43 -9.81 -2.70 4.45
C GLN A 43 -8.58 -3.59 4.64
N HIS A 44 -8.81 -4.88 4.89
CA HIS A 44 -7.81 -5.93 4.70
C HIS A 44 -8.37 -6.98 3.75
N ALA A 45 -7.51 -7.54 2.91
CA ALA A 45 -7.81 -8.70 2.08
C ALA A 45 -6.76 -9.78 2.33
N LEU A 46 -7.21 -11.02 2.54
CA LEU A 46 -6.34 -12.19 2.66
C LEU A 46 -6.12 -12.79 1.27
N LEU A 47 -4.91 -12.63 0.74
CA LEU A 47 -4.59 -13.00 -0.63
C LEU A 47 -3.79 -14.30 -0.68
N GLN A 48 -4.22 -15.26 -1.50
CA GLN A 48 -3.45 -16.48 -1.73
C GLN A 48 -2.19 -16.17 -2.55
N THR A 49 -2.32 -15.30 -3.55
CA THR A 49 -1.25 -14.86 -4.45
C THR A 49 -1.35 -13.35 -4.68
N GLU A 50 -0.23 -12.72 -5.00
CA GLU A 50 -0.16 -11.29 -5.36
C GLU A 50 -0.19 -11.10 -6.88
N GLN A 51 -0.94 -11.97 -7.57
CA GLN A 51 -1.14 -11.85 -9.00
C GLN A 51 -2.19 -10.78 -9.30
N ARG A 52 -2.06 -10.14 -10.46
CA ARG A 52 -2.97 -9.07 -10.91
C ARG A 52 -4.46 -9.37 -10.68
N PRO A 53 -5.01 -10.55 -11.04
CA PRO A 53 -6.45 -10.81 -10.84
C PRO A 53 -6.87 -10.71 -9.38
N THR A 54 -6.08 -11.29 -8.47
CA THR A 54 -6.35 -11.30 -7.03
C THR A 54 -6.25 -9.90 -6.42
N LEU A 55 -5.25 -9.12 -6.84
CA LEU A 55 -5.09 -7.72 -6.43
C LEU A 55 -6.25 -6.86 -6.93
N LEU A 56 -6.65 -7.02 -8.19
CA LEU A 56 -7.77 -6.28 -8.77
C LEU A 56 -9.09 -6.59 -8.04
N THR A 57 -9.35 -7.86 -7.70
CA THR A 57 -10.54 -8.20 -6.90
C THR A 57 -10.54 -7.47 -5.56
N ALA A 58 -9.42 -7.44 -4.84
CA ALA A 58 -9.34 -6.70 -3.57
C ALA A 58 -9.59 -5.18 -3.75
N MET A 59 -9.09 -4.60 -4.84
CA MET A 59 -9.30 -3.18 -5.17
C MET A 59 -10.75 -2.87 -5.58
N GLU A 60 -11.41 -3.77 -6.33
CA GLU A 60 -12.82 -3.60 -6.69
C GLU A 60 -13.72 -3.71 -5.47
N GLU A 61 -13.46 -4.65 -4.55
CA GLU A 61 -14.14 -4.70 -3.26
C GLU A 61 -13.92 -3.42 -2.44
N PHE A 62 -12.72 -2.85 -2.47
CA PHE A 62 -12.45 -1.57 -1.82
C PHE A 62 -13.32 -0.46 -2.40
N LYS A 63 -13.39 -0.33 -3.73
CA LYS A 63 -14.21 0.70 -4.40
C LYS A 63 -15.69 0.54 -4.13
N ALA A 64 -16.19 -0.70 -4.19
CA ALA A 64 -17.60 -1.00 -3.93
C ALA A 64 -18.01 -0.60 -2.51
N ASN A 65 -17.10 -0.74 -1.55
CA ASN A 65 -17.35 -0.45 -0.15
C ASN A 65 -17.05 1.01 0.27
N ASN A 66 -16.33 1.78 -0.55
CA ASN A 66 -15.85 3.12 -0.19
C ASN A 66 -16.07 4.13 -1.34
N PRO A 67 -17.31 4.61 -1.58
CA PRO A 67 -17.66 5.45 -2.74
C PRO A 67 -16.81 6.72 -2.92
N GLU A 68 -16.25 7.24 -1.83
CA GLU A 68 -15.35 8.40 -1.82
C GLU A 68 -13.99 8.13 -2.50
N TRP A 69 -13.70 6.88 -2.90
CA TRP A 69 -12.49 6.53 -3.67
C TRP A 69 -12.31 7.38 -4.93
N LYS A 70 -13.40 7.92 -5.48
CA LYS A 70 -13.36 8.83 -6.64
C LYS A 70 -12.61 10.15 -6.37
N LYS A 71 -12.43 10.52 -5.09
CA LYS A 71 -11.66 11.70 -4.66
C LYS A 71 -10.19 11.38 -4.39
N LEU A 72 -9.78 10.12 -4.52
CA LEU A 72 -8.41 9.69 -4.31
C LEU A 72 -7.46 10.42 -5.27
N ARG A 73 -6.37 10.95 -4.73
CA ARG A 73 -5.36 11.71 -5.49
C ARG A 73 -4.04 10.99 -5.53
N CYS A 74 -3.70 10.29 -4.44
CA CYS A 74 -2.44 9.59 -4.30
C CYS A 74 -2.59 8.24 -3.61
N ILE A 75 -1.85 7.24 -4.11
CA ILE A 75 -1.63 5.96 -3.43
C ILE A 75 -0.14 5.81 -3.13
N LEU A 76 0.17 5.55 -1.87
CA LEU A 76 1.54 5.23 -1.42
C LEU A 76 1.67 3.71 -1.29
N ILE A 77 2.69 3.14 -1.92
CA ILE A 77 2.96 1.70 -1.92
C ILE A 77 4.40 1.37 -1.55
N ASP A 78 4.66 0.13 -1.18
CA ASP A 78 6.02 -0.40 -1.26
C ASP A 78 6.46 -0.68 -2.72
N LYS A 79 7.71 -1.06 -2.93
CA LYS A 79 8.29 -1.39 -4.23
C LYS A 79 7.84 -2.78 -4.70
N ASP A 80 6.68 -2.85 -5.35
CA ASP A 80 6.24 -4.03 -6.13
C ASP A 80 5.73 -3.62 -7.53
N PHE A 81 6.35 -4.18 -8.58
CA PHE A 81 5.99 -3.86 -9.98
C PHE A 81 4.64 -4.44 -10.40
N THR A 82 4.25 -5.60 -9.87
CA THR A 82 2.97 -6.26 -10.13
C THR A 82 1.84 -5.46 -9.49
N GLU A 83 2.02 -5.05 -8.24
CA GLU A 83 1.10 -4.19 -7.51
C GLU A 83 0.95 -2.83 -8.20
N MET A 84 2.07 -2.17 -8.50
CA MET A 84 2.05 -0.88 -9.20
C MET A 84 1.28 -0.97 -10.53
N SER A 85 1.47 -2.05 -11.29
CA SER A 85 0.71 -2.22 -12.53
C SER A 85 -0.77 -2.52 -12.31
N ALA A 86 -1.14 -3.28 -11.28
CA ALA A 86 -2.53 -3.52 -10.93
C ALA A 86 -3.22 -2.21 -10.51
N LEU A 87 -2.55 -1.40 -9.70
CA LEU A 87 -3.03 -0.11 -9.24
C LEU A 87 -3.23 0.89 -10.38
N LYS A 88 -2.28 0.99 -11.33
CA LYS A 88 -2.45 1.84 -12.52
C LYS A 88 -3.69 1.47 -13.33
N LYS A 89 -4.04 0.18 -13.37
CA LYS A 89 -5.24 -0.28 -14.05
C LYS A 89 -6.51 0.01 -13.24
N ALA A 90 -6.46 -0.17 -11.92
CA ALA A 90 -7.61 0.05 -11.04
C ALA A 90 -7.90 1.55 -10.82
N PHE A 91 -6.88 2.40 -10.78
CA PHE A 91 -6.97 3.83 -10.44
C PHE A 91 -6.18 4.66 -11.46
N PRO A 92 -6.65 4.76 -12.72
CA PRO A 92 -5.88 5.34 -13.82
C PRO A 92 -5.52 6.82 -13.62
N ASP A 93 -6.37 7.59 -12.94
CA ASP A 93 -6.19 9.03 -12.72
C ASP A 93 -5.50 9.35 -11.37
N VAL A 94 -5.05 8.33 -10.63
CA VAL A 94 -4.48 8.47 -9.30
C VAL A 94 -2.96 8.37 -9.37
N THR A 95 -2.26 9.27 -8.69
CA THR A 95 -0.79 9.26 -8.65
C THR A 95 -0.29 8.16 -7.72
N ILE A 96 0.54 7.25 -8.22
CA ILE A 96 1.17 6.20 -7.41
C ILE A 96 2.58 6.65 -7.05
N LEU A 97 2.90 6.70 -5.76
CA LEU A 97 4.21 7.02 -5.24
C LEU A 97 4.76 5.87 -4.38
N LEU A 98 6.09 5.76 -4.33
CA LEU A 98 6.75 4.87 -3.39
C LEU A 98 6.72 5.49 -1.99
N CYS A 99 6.46 4.67 -0.99
CA CYS A 99 6.48 5.05 0.40
C CYS A 99 7.88 5.49 0.81
N GLN A 100 8.01 6.70 1.33
CA GLN A 100 9.30 7.27 1.77
C GLN A 100 9.99 6.40 2.82
N PHE A 101 9.22 5.77 3.72
CA PHE A 101 9.78 4.87 4.73
C PHE A 101 10.49 3.67 4.09
N HIS A 102 9.83 2.99 3.15
CA HIS A 102 10.41 1.83 2.47
C HIS A 102 11.61 2.21 1.60
N VAL A 103 11.54 3.33 0.88
CA VAL A 103 12.68 3.85 0.12
C VAL A 103 13.87 4.15 1.04
N SER A 104 13.63 4.84 2.16
CA SER A 104 14.68 5.20 3.12
C SER A 104 15.29 3.96 3.77
N LYS A 105 14.47 2.97 4.13
CA LYS A 105 14.91 1.69 4.68
C LYS A 105 15.78 0.94 3.67
N TYR A 106 15.30 0.78 2.43
CA TYR A 106 16.02 0.10 1.36
C TYR A 106 17.39 0.73 1.11
N LEU A 107 17.46 2.06 0.98
CA LEU A 107 18.73 2.76 0.78
C LEU A 107 19.72 2.54 1.94
N ARG A 108 19.24 2.54 3.20
CA ARG A 108 20.09 2.25 4.35
C ARG A 108 20.63 0.82 4.33
N GLU A 109 19.78 -0.15 3.96
CA GLU A 109 20.17 -1.56 3.85
C GLU A 109 21.21 -1.76 2.74
N GLU A 110 21.06 -1.11 1.58
CA GLU A 110 22.02 -1.16 0.48
C GLU A 110 23.35 -0.49 0.84
N ILE A 111 23.33 0.63 1.56
CA ILE A 111 24.55 1.30 2.03
C ILE A 111 25.30 0.41 3.04
N ALA A 112 24.56 -0.23 3.95
CA ALA A 112 25.14 -1.10 4.97
C ALA A 112 25.65 -2.44 4.41
N SER A 113 25.03 -2.96 3.35
CA SER A 113 25.42 -4.22 2.70
C SER A 113 26.57 -4.07 1.71
N ALA A 114 26.83 -2.85 1.25
CA ALA A 114 27.95 -2.56 0.39
C ALA A 114 29.23 -2.32 1.20
N ASP A 115 30.37 -2.81 0.69
CA ASP A 115 31.71 -2.59 1.26
C ASP A 115 32.20 -1.13 1.03
N TYR A 116 31.36 -0.14 1.32
CA TYR A 116 31.72 1.29 1.25
C TYR A 116 32.20 1.86 2.59
N GLY A 117 32.27 1.05 3.65
CA GLY A 117 32.81 1.47 4.95
C GLY A 117 31.93 2.46 5.73
N PHE A 118 30.65 2.59 5.39
CA PHE A 118 29.71 3.44 6.12
C PHE A 118 29.03 2.64 7.24
N SER A 119 29.27 3.02 8.50
CA SER A 119 28.52 2.47 9.65
C SER A 119 27.14 3.12 9.77
N SER A 120 26.12 2.29 10.01
CA SER A 120 24.77 2.71 10.35
C SER A 120 24.75 3.29 11.77
N TRP A 121 24.92 4.60 11.88
CA TRP A 121 24.69 5.36 13.12
C TRP A 121 23.20 5.64 13.33
#